data_AF-A0A3D1AE29-F1
#
_entry.id   AF-A0A3D1AE29-F1
#
_cell.length_a   1.000
_cell.length_b   1.000
_cell.length_c   1.000
_cell.angle_alpha   90.00
_cell.angle_beta   90.00
_cell.angle_gamma   90.00
#
_symmetry.space_group_name_H-M   'P 1'
#
loop_
_entity.id
_entity.type
_entity.pdbx_description
1 polymer ?
#
loop_
_entity_poly.entity_id
_entity_poly.type
_entity_poly.pdbx_seq_one_letter_code
_entity_poly.pdbx_strand_id
1 'polypeptide(L)'
;TRSTGDFGAMFNMPIAAGNLFIGTFSTDLTNPLKSTKFGLPFYYVPSSFSGYYKYKAGDTYYENGNVAEGQKDICHFYAVLYETDETVSTLDGTNVLTHPNIISAAIIENQTETDEWTRFDLPFVYRPGKSIDPEKLKNGKYNLAVVFTSSINGGTFKGAPGSMLYIDEVEITLDSETNYNPITD
;
A
#
# COMPACT_ATOMS: atom_id res chain seq x y z
N THR A 1 4.73 8.63 11.09
CA THR A 1 3.52 8.64 11.93
C THR A 1 3.53 9.83 12.86
N ARG A 2 2.40 10.54 12.97
CA ARG A 2 2.23 11.74 13.81
C ARG A 2 1.04 11.57 14.74
N SER A 3 1.07 12.27 15.88
CA SER A 3 -0.13 12.50 16.68
C SER A 3 -1.05 13.48 15.95
N THR A 4 -2.35 13.29 16.09
CA THR A 4 -3.38 14.20 15.58
C THR A 4 -3.81 15.26 16.60
N GLY A 5 -3.18 15.26 17.79
CA GLY A 5 -3.57 16.10 18.92
C GLY A 5 -4.96 15.79 19.48
N ASP A 6 -5.41 16.65 20.39
CA ASP A 6 -6.67 16.50 21.13
C ASP A 6 -7.89 16.39 20.22
N PHE A 7 -7.88 17.12 19.09
CA PHE A 7 -8.97 17.09 18.12
C PHE A 7 -9.14 15.70 17.51
N GLY A 8 -8.06 15.07 17.03
CA GLY A 8 -8.17 13.71 16.48
C GLY A 8 -8.50 12.66 17.55
N ALA A 9 -7.99 12.83 18.78
CA ALA A 9 -8.35 11.96 19.90
C ALA A 9 -9.86 11.99 20.22
N MET A 10 -10.50 13.16 20.13
CA MET A 10 -11.95 13.32 20.32
C MET A 10 -12.78 12.49 19.34
N PHE A 11 -12.25 12.21 18.14
CA PHE A 11 -12.89 11.39 17.10
C PHE A 11 -12.36 9.95 17.04
N ASN A 12 -11.65 9.48 18.07
CA ASN A 12 -10.99 8.16 18.09
C ASN A 12 -9.97 7.95 16.95
N MET A 13 -9.33 9.04 16.51
CA MET A 13 -8.29 9.04 15.48
C MET A 13 -6.99 9.64 16.05
N PRO A 14 -6.37 9.06 17.11
CA PRO A 14 -5.29 9.70 17.88
C PRO A 14 -3.94 9.84 17.15
N ILE A 15 -3.75 9.08 16.07
CA ILE A 15 -2.53 9.10 15.26
C ILE A 15 -2.87 9.08 13.77
N ALA A 16 -1.95 9.58 12.96
CA ALA A 16 -2.00 9.46 11.52
C ALA A 16 -0.67 8.86 11.03
N ALA A 17 -0.74 7.70 10.38
CA ALA A 17 0.42 7.16 9.68
C ALA A 17 0.75 8.04 8.48
N GLY A 18 2.04 8.25 8.23
CA GLY A 18 2.46 8.86 6.98
C GLY A 18 2.32 7.80 5.89
N ASN A 19 1.51 8.07 4.87
CA ASN A 19 1.32 7.18 3.75
C ASN A 19 1.48 7.92 2.42
N LEU A 20 1.83 7.15 1.38
CA LEU A 20 1.90 7.59 -0.01
C LEU A 20 1.35 6.46 -0.86
N PHE A 21 0.47 6.78 -1.80
CA PHE A 21 -0.13 5.75 -2.65
C PHE A 21 -0.57 6.27 -4.01
N ILE A 22 -0.64 5.35 -4.98
CA ILE A 22 -1.27 5.60 -6.28
C ILE A 22 -2.79 5.50 -6.12
N GLY A 23 -3.50 6.57 -6.45
CA GLY A 23 -4.96 6.63 -6.41
C GLY A 23 -5.47 8.00 -5.98
N THR A 24 -6.56 8.04 -5.21
CA THR A 24 -7.17 9.29 -4.73
C THR A 24 -7.51 9.25 -3.24
N PHE A 25 -7.57 10.42 -2.62
CA PHE A 25 -8.01 10.56 -1.23
C PHE A 25 -9.30 11.37 -1.18
N SER A 26 -10.34 10.84 -0.55
CA SER A 26 -11.60 11.53 -0.31
C SER A 26 -12.01 11.33 1.14
N THR A 27 -12.07 12.41 1.92
CA THR A 27 -12.30 12.33 3.36
C THR A 27 -13.64 11.66 3.69
N ASP A 28 -13.58 10.58 4.46
CA ASP A 28 -14.70 9.93 5.14
C ASP A 28 -14.36 9.85 6.63
N LEU A 29 -14.88 10.80 7.41
CA LEU A 29 -14.64 10.87 8.85
C LEU A 29 -15.29 9.72 9.61
N THR A 30 -16.27 9.03 9.02
CA THR A 30 -16.97 7.90 9.66
C THR A 30 -16.26 6.58 9.37
N ASN A 31 -15.59 6.48 8.22
CA ASN A 31 -14.80 5.33 7.83
C ASN A 31 -13.49 5.75 7.15
N PRO A 32 -12.47 6.11 7.93
CA PRO A 32 -11.20 6.59 7.40
C PRO A 32 -10.49 5.59 6.46
N LEU A 33 -10.69 4.28 6.65
CA LEU A 33 -10.16 3.25 5.73
C LEU A 33 -10.77 3.36 4.32
N LYS A 34 -11.99 3.88 4.19
CA LYS A 34 -12.61 4.14 2.89
C LYS A 34 -12.12 5.43 2.23
N SER A 35 -11.38 6.28 2.96
CA SER A 35 -10.90 7.56 2.43
C SER A 35 -9.78 7.38 1.41
N THR A 36 -8.97 6.33 1.55
CA THR A 36 -7.89 5.99 0.63
C THR A 36 -8.41 5.10 -0.49
N LYS A 37 -8.52 5.64 -1.71
CA LYS A 37 -8.89 4.89 -2.90
C LYS A 37 -7.63 4.51 -3.66
N PHE A 38 -7.34 3.22 -3.73
CA PHE A 38 -6.09 2.70 -4.26
C PHE A 38 -6.26 2.23 -5.69
N GLY A 39 -5.30 2.61 -6.53
CA GLY A 39 -5.13 2.11 -7.88
C GLY A 39 -5.54 3.10 -8.97
N LEU A 40 -4.81 3.05 -10.07
CA LEU A 40 -5.16 3.69 -11.36
C LEU A 40 -4.99 2.66 -12.49
N PRO A 41 -5.64 2.86 -13.65
CA PRO A 41 -5.53 1.93 -14.79
C PRO A 41 -4.07 1.65 -15.17
N PHE A 42 -3.78 0.38 -15.41
CA PHE A 42 -2.46 -0.13 -15.76
C PHE A 42 -2.55 -1.16 -16.88
N TYR A 43 -1.72 -0.99 -17.90
CA TYR A 43 -1.84 -1.68 -19.20
C TYR A 43 -0.73 -2.70 -19.47
N TYR A 44 0.09 -2.98 -18.46
CA TYR A 44 1.25 -3.86 -18.56
C TYR A 44 1.19 -4.96 -17.50
N VAL A 45 1.92 -6.04 -17.72
CA VAL A 45 2.11 -7.10 -16.74
C VAL A 45 3.29 -6.74 -15.84
N PRO A 46 3.08 -6.44 -14.54
CA PRO A 46 4.17 -6.14 -13.63
C PRO A 46 4.86 -7.43 -13.17
N SER A 47 6.19 -7.43 -13.16
CA SER A 47 7.02 -8.56 -12.73
C SER A 47 7.62 -8.34 -11.35
N SER A 48 8.15 -7.15 -11.05
CA SER A 48 8.70 -6.81 -9.74
C SER A 48 8.41 -5.37 -9.29
N PHE A 49 8.48 -5.16 -7.98
CA PHE A 49 8.39 -3.89 -7.29
C PHE A 49 9.66 -3.71 -6.44
N SER A 50 10.50 -2.74 -6.81
CA SER A 50 11.81 -2.52 -6.20
C SER A 50 12.06 -1.07 -5.81
N GLY A 51 13.08 -0.86 -5.00
CA GLY A 51 13.55 0.45 -4.58
C GLY A 51 14.45 0.36 -3.35
N TYR A 52 14.58 1.46 -2.62
CA TYR A 52 15.34 1.52 -1.37
C TYR A 52 14.49 2.06 -0.23
N TYR A 53 14.77 1.61 1.00
CA TYR A 53 14.12 2.12 2.20
C TYR A 53 15.07 2.34 3.37
N LYS A 54 14.67 3.25 4.26
CA LYS A 54 15.15 3.34 5.65
C LYS A 54 13.94 3.33 6.57
N TYR A 55 14.04 2.66 7.70
CA TYR A 55 12.96 2.63 8.66
C TYR A 55 13.47 2.73 10.09
N LYS A 56 12.76 3.53 10.89
CA LYS A 56 12.93 3.60 12.34
C LYS A 56 11.56 3.71 12.99
N ALA A 57 11.30 2.84 13.97
CA ALA A 57 10.06 2.88 14.73
C ALA A 57 10.07 4.06 15.71
N GLY A 58 8.90 4.60 16.01
CA GLY A 58 8.74 5.51 17.14
C GLY A 58 8.93 4.79 18.47
N ASP A 59 9.30 5.53 19.51
CA ASP A 59 9.70 4.94 20.80
C ASP A 59 8.56 4.19 21.52
N THR A 60 7.33 4.69 21.41
CA THR A 60 6.17 4.15 22.13
C THR A 60 5.07 3.76 21.17
N TYR A 61 4.71 2.48 21.16
CA TYR A 61 3.58 1.96 20.39
C TYR A 61 2.25 2.17 21.14
N TYR A 62 1.25 2.67 20.43
CA TYR A 62 -0.10 2.87 20.95
C TYR A 62 -1.12 1.98 20.23
N GLU A 63 -2.07 1.47 21.01
CA GLU A 63 -3.25 0.76 20.53
C GLU A 63 -4.47 1.21 21.33
N ASN A 64 -5.54 1.63 20.64
CA ASN A 64 -6.77 2.12 21.26
C ASN A 64 -6.53 3.25 22.30
N GLY A 65 -5.55 4.12 22.03
CA GLY A 65 -5.16 5.22 22.91
C GLY A 65 -4.28 4.84 24.11
N ASN A 66 -3.97 3.56 24.30
CA ASN A 66 -3.12 3.08 25.40
C ASN A 66 -1.75 2.65 24.88
N VAL A 67 -0.73 2.70 25.75
CA VAL A 67 0.58 2.12 25.47
C VAL A 67 0.44 0.60 25.41
N ALA A 68 0.89 -0.01 24.31
CA ALA A 68 0.97 -1.47 24.19
C ALA A 68 2.41 -1.91 24.45
N GLU A 69 2.70 -2.26 25.70
CA GLU A 69 4.05 -2.66 26.11
C GLU A 69 4.56 -3.87 25.32
N GLY A 70 5.84 -3.83 24.96
CA GLY A 70 6.50 -4.90 24.19
C GLY A 70 6.16 -4.95 22.71
N GLN A 71 5.22 -4.12 22.23
CA GLN A 71 4.95 -3.98 20.79
C GLN A 71 5.94 -3.00 20.16
N LYS A 72 6.41 -3.34 18.96
CA LYS A 72 7.25 -2.46 18.14
C LYS A 72 6.53 -2.17 16.84
N ASP A 73 6.53 -0.90 16.44
CA ASP A 73 5.94 -0.52 15.17
C ASP A 73 6.78 -1.04 14.00
N ILE A 74 6.11 -1.30 12.87
CA ILE A 74 6.77 -1.68 11.62
C ILE A 74 6.15 -0.88 10.47
N CYS A 75 6.97 -0.49 9.50
CA CYS A 75 6.47 0.04 8.24
C CYS A 75 5.81 -1.07 7.42
N HIS A 76 5.15 -0.67 6.34
CA HIS A 76 4.62 -1.60 5.35
C HIS A 76 4.61 -0.93 3.98
N PHE A 77 4.93 -1.69 2.94
CA PHE A 77 4.81 -1.24 1.57
C PHE A 77 4.55 -2.39 0.62
N TYR A 78 3.70 -2.15 -0.37
CA TYR A 78 3.24 -3.17 -1.28
C TYR A 78 2.75 -2.56 -2.59
N ALA A 79 2.69 -3.41 -3.61
CA ALA A 79 2.03 -3.13 -4.86
C ALA A 79 1.01 -4.24 -5.17
N VAL A 80 -0.15 -3.87 -5.70
CA VAL A 80 -1.28 -4.77 -5.97
C VAL A 80 -1.83 -4.49 -7.35
N LEU A 81 -1.87 -5.52 -8.20
CA LEU A 81 -2.59 -5.51 -9.45
C LEU A 81 -3.94 -6.20 -9.25
N TYR A 82 -5.03 -5.52 -9.59
CA TYR A 82 -6.38 -6.06 -9.44
C TYR A 82 -7.27 -5.74 -10.64
N GLU A 83 -8.23 -6.63 -10.90
CA GLU A 83 -9.21 -6.48 -11.97
C GLU A 83 -10.34 -5.53 -11.55
N THR A 84 -10.71 -4.61 -12.42
CA THR A 84 -11.89 -3.75 -12.24
C THR A 84 -13.10 -4.31 -12.98
N ASP A 85 -14.28 -4.09 -12.40
CA ASP A 85 -15.56 -4.49 -12.98
C ASP A 85 -16.65 -3.44 -12.69
N GLU A 86 -17.89 -3.75 -13.02
CA GLU A 86 -19.04 -2.84 -12.84
C GLU A 86 -19.28 -2.45 -11.36
N THR A 87 -18.83 -3.28 -10.43
CA THR A 87 -18.99 -3.10 -8.98
C THR A 87 -17.70 -2.68 -8.28
N VAL A 88 -16.55 -3.02 -8.85
CA VAL A 88 -15.21 -2.76 -8.29
C VAL A 88 -14.45 -1.82 -9.21
N SER A 89 -14.57 -0.52 -8.97
CA SER A 89 -13.78 0.51 -9.66
C SER A 89 -12.48 0.85 -8.92
N THR A 90 -12.44 0.65 -7.61
CA THR A 90 -11.29 0.91 -6.74
C THR A 90 -11.28 -0.03 -5.55
N LEU A 91 -10.10 -0.32 -5.01
CA LEU A 91 -9.95 -0.89 -3.67
C LEU A 91 -9.69 0.22 -2.66
N ASP A 92 -9.83 -0.08 -1.37
CA ASP A 92 -9.55 0.86 -0.29
C ASP A 92 -8.91 0.15 0.93
N GLY A 93 -8.70 0.90 2.02
CA GLY A 93 -8.01 0.41 3.22
C GLY A 93 -8.69 -0.78 3.88
N THR A 94 -9.95 -1.07 3.52
CA THR A 94 -10.68 -2.22 4.06
C THR A 94 -10.40 -3.53 3.32
N ASN A 95 -9.94 -3.47 2.06
CA ASN A 95 -9.92 -4.65 1.19
C ASN A 95 -8.73 -4.77 0.22
N VAL A 96 -7.82 -3.80 0.15
CA VAL A 96 -6.73 -3.75 -0.85
C VAL A 96 -5.76 -4.95 -0.82
N LEU A 97 -5.69 -5.68 0.30
CA LEU A 97 -4.88 -6.90 0.43
C LEU A 97 -5.70 -8.19 0.51
N THR A 98 -7.02 -8.12 0.44
CA THR A 98 -7.90 -9.29 0.67
C THR A 98 -8.93 -9.50 -0.44
N HIS A 99 -9.30 -8.46 -1.19
CA HIS A 99 -10.36 -8.51 -2.18
C HIS A 99 -10.17 -9.62 -3.24
N PRO A 100 -11.22 -10.36 -3.62
CA PRO A 100 -11.13 -11.44 -4.62
C PRO A 100 -10.73 -10.96 -6.03
N ASN A 101 -10.84 -9.67 -6.33
CA ASN A 101 -10.42 -9.09 -7.62
C ASN A 101 -8.90 -8.93 -7.76
N ILE A 102 -8.15 -9.10 -6.68
CA ILE A 102 -6.70 -9.02 -6.73
C ILE A 102 -6.16 -10.19 -7.56
N ILE A 103 -5.31 -9.87 -8.53
CA ILE A 103 -4.69 -10.83 -9.44
C ILE A 103 -3.32 -11.23 -8.91
N SER A 104 -2.49 -10.25 -8.62
CA SER A 104 -1.15 -10.44 -8.06
C SER A 104 -0.77 -9.31 -7.11
N ALA A 105 0.18 -9.58 -6.22
CA ALA A 105 0.71 -8.57 -5.31
C ALA A 105 2.19 -8.81 -5.03
N ALA A 106 2.93 -7.73 -4.86
CA ALA A 106 4.29 -7.69 -4.34
C ALA A 106 4.25 -7.02 -2.97
N ILE A 107 4.57 -7.76 -1.90
CA ILE A 107 4.37 -7.31 -0.52
C ILE A 107 5.69 -7.47 0.23
N ILE A 108 6.12 -6.43 0.94
CA ILE A 108 7.31 -6.55 1.79
C ILE A 108 7.05 -7.52 2.93
N GLU A 109 8.01 -8.41 3.15
CA GLU A 109 8.07 -9.27 4.32
C GLU A 109 9.40 -9.05 5.03
N ASN A 110 9.43 -9.25 6.35
CA ASN A 110 10.64 -9.19 7.16
C ASN A 110 11.39 -7.85 7.08
N GLN A 111 10.67 -6.75 6.91
CA GLN A 111 11.19 -5.40 7.03
C GLN A 111 11.84 -5.19 8.40
N THR A 112 12.99 -4.53 8.41
CA THR A 112 13.77 -4.27 9.64
C THR A 112 14.05 -2.78 9.78
N GLU A 113 14.36 -2.36 11.00
CA GLU A 113 14.89 -1.02 11.20
C GLU A 113 16.31 -0.93 10.70
N THR A 114 16.60 0.15 9.99
CA THR A 114 17.88 0.41 9.35
C THR A 114 18.06 1.91 9.15
N ASP A 115 19.23 2.41 9.56
CA ASP A 115 19.67 3.77 9.26
C ASP A 115 20.36 3.86 7.87
N GLU A 116 20.64 2.72 7.25
CA GLU A 116 21.24 2.59 5.92
C GLU A 116 20.19 2.30 4.85
N TRP A 117 20.43 2.81 3.63
CA TRP A 117 19.53 2.56 2.50
C TRP A 117 19.55 1.09 2.12
N THR A 118 18.48 0.38 2.42
CA THR A 118 18.35 -1.05 2.15
C THR A 118 17.52 -1.25 0.90
N ARG A 119 18.09 -1.96 -0.08
CA ARG A 119 17.37 -2.30 -1.30
C ARG A 119 16.28 -3.34 -1.01
N PHE A 120 15.12 -3.18 -1.63
CA PHE A 120 14.10 -4.21 -1.75
C PHE A 120 13.83 -4.51 -3.22
N ASP A 121 13.47 -5.76 -3.50
CA ASP A 121 13.02 -6.22 -4.81
C ASP A 121 12.02 -7.35 -4.58
N LEU A 122 10.74 -7.04 -4.83
CA LEU A 122 9.60 -7.88 -4.45
C LEU A 122 8.92 -8.39 -5.72
N PRO A 123 8.85 -9.72 -5.93
CA PRO A 123 8.15 -10.26 -7.09
C PRO A 123 6.65 -10.09 -6.94
N PHE A 124 5.95 -9.85 -8.05
CA PHE A 124 4.50 -9.95 -8.08
C PHE A 124 4.09 -11.43 -8.03
N VAL A 125 3.46 -11.84 -6.94
CA VAL A 125 2.97 -13.20 -6.74
C VAL A 125 1.49 -13.26 -7.09
N TYR A 126 1.13 -14.15 -8.03
CA TYR A 126 -0.26 -14.37 -8.41
C TYR A 126 -1.04 -15.07 -7.30
N ARG A 127 -2.30 -14.65 -7.13
CA ARG A 127 -3.23 -15.38 -6.26
C ARG A 127 -3.60 -16.73 -6.87
N PRO A 128 -3.93 -17.74 -6.03
CA PRO A 128 -4.36 -19.04 -6.52
C PRO A 128 -5.50 -18.93 -7.54
N GLY A 129 -5.32 -19.52 -8.72
CA GLY A 129 -6.32 -19.55 -9.78
C GLY A 129 -6.52 -18.21 -10.52
N LYS A 130 -5.69 -17.19 -10.27
CA LYS A 130 -5.73 -15.91 -11.00
C LYS A 130 -4.70 -15.87 -12.12
N SER A 131 -5.05 -15.15 -13.17
CA SER A 131 -4.19 -14.83 -14.32
C SER A 131 -4.60 -13.47 -14.88
N ILE A 132 -3.75 -12.88 -15.72
CA ILE A 132 -4.09 -11.67 -16.46
C ILE A 132 -4.66 -12.10 -17.81
N ASP A 133 -5.83 -11.57 -18.15
CA ASP A 133 -6.44 -11.69 -19.47
C ASP A 133 -5.88 -10.58 -20.38
N PRO A 134 -5.22 -10.91 -21.50
CA PRO A 134 -4.60 -9.91 -22.38
C PRO A 134 -5.57 -8.88 -22.97
N GLU A 135 -6.80 -9.29 -23.30
CA GLU A 135 -7.81 -8.37 -23.86
C GLU A 135 -8.34 -7.43 -22.77
N LYS A 136 -8.55 -7.94 -21.56
CA LYS A 136 -8.90 -7.08 -20.41
C LYS A 136 -7.78 -6.09 -20.09
N LEU A 137 -6.52 -6.50 -20.20
CA LEU A 137 -5.35 -5.64 -20.00
C LEU A 137 -5.29 -4.51 -21.00
N LYS A 138 -5.43 -4.84 -22.29
CA LYS A 138 -5.52 -3.84 -23.36
C LYS A 138 -6.68 -2.86 -23.15
N ASN A 139 -7.81 -3.34 -22.66
CA ASN A 139 -9.01 -2.53 -22.41
C ASN A 139 -9.01 -1.79 -21.06
N GLY A 140 -7.88 -1.73 -20.34
CA GLY A 140 -7.73 -0.97 -19.10
C GLY A 140 -8.57 -1.52 -17.94
N LYS A 141 -8.83 -2.83 -17.90
CA LYS A 141 -9.61 -3.50 -16.85
C LYS A 141 -8.76 -3.96 -15.67
N TYR A 142 -7.51 -3.51 -15.58
CA TYR A 142 -6.67 -3.72 -14.41
C TYR A 142 -6.19 -2.38 -13.88
N ASN A 143 -6.17 -2.27 -12.56
CA ASN A 143 -5.56 -1.15 -11.86
C ASN A 143 -4.34 -1.62 -11.08
N LEU A 144 -3.32 -0.79 -11.04
CA LEU A 144 -2.14 -0.97 -10.18
C LEU A 144 -2.18 0.02 -9.03
N ALA A 145 -2.12 -0.50 -7.81
CA ALA A 145 -1.89 0.27 -6.60
C ALA A 145 -0.44 0.06 -6.13
N VAL A 146 0.21 1.13 -5.69
CA VAL A 146 1.45 1.08 -4.91
C VAL A 146 1.18 1.86 -3.63
N VAL A 147 1.53 1.32 -2.47
CA VAL A 147 1.23 1.90 -1.16
C VAL A 147 2.45 1.80 -0.26
N PHE A 148 2.76 2.88 0.43
CA PHE A 148 3.75 2.96 1.51
C PHE A 148 3.07 3.48 2.77
N THR A 149 3.42 2.93 3.94
CA THR A 149 2.99 3.45 5.25
C THR A 149 4.08 3.32 6.30
N SER A 150 4.24 4.35 7.13
CA SER A 150 5.19 4.35 8.25
C SER A 150 4.74 3.50 9.45
N SER A 151 3.47 3.11 9.50
CA SER A 151 2.91 2.19 10.52
C SER A 151 1.92 1.24 9.87
N ILE A 152 2.17 -0.07 9.96
CA ILE A 152 1.37 -1.11 9.28
C ILE A 152 -0.11 -1.07 9.71
N ASN A 153 -0.38 -0.82 10.99
CA ASN A 153 -1.73 -0.76 11.56
C ASN A 153 -2.29 0.67 11.65
N GLY A 154 -1.62 1.64 11.01
CA GLY A 154 -1.96 3.05 11.09
C GLY A 154 -3.35 3.40 10.58
N GLY A 155 -3.89 2.62 9.62
CA GLY A 155 -5.27 2.76 9.14
C GLY A 155 -6.33 2.45 10.21
N THR A 156 -5.95 1.75 11.27
CA THR A 156 -6.78 1.49 12.47
C THR A 156 -6.30 2.26 13.70
N PHE A 157 -5.48 3.29 13.49
CA PHE A 157 -4.94 4.17 14.53
C PHE A 157 -4.09 3.46 15.58
N LYS A 158 -3.36 2.41 15.17
CA LYS A 158 -2.37 1.71 15.99
C LYS A 158 -0.97 1.89 15.39
N GLY A 159 0.01 2.17 16.22
CA GLY A 159 1.36 2.50 15.78
C GLY A 159 2.09 3.40 16.76
N ALA A 160 3.33 3.75 16.43
CA ALA A 160 4.15 4.62 17.26
C ALA A 160 4.29 6.01 16.60
N PRO A 161 3.80 7.09 17.24
CA PRO A 161 4.18 8.45 16.83
C PRO A 161 5.70 8.58 16.76
N GLY A 162 6.21 9.15 15.67
CA GLY A 162 7.65 9.20 15.40
C GLY A 162 8.18 8.09 14.50
N SER A 163 7.40 7.05 14.18
CA SER A 163 7.79 6.06 13.15
C SER A 163 8.02 6.75 11.81
N MET A 164 9.17 6.50 11.19
CA MET A 164 9.61 7.14 9.96
C MET A 164 10.01 6.10 8.93
N LEU A 165 9.34 6.14 7.78
CA LEU A 165 9.69 5.37 6.58
C LEU A 165 10.20 6.36 5.54
N TYR A 166 11.43 6.16 5.07
CA TYR A 166 11.98 6.82 3.89
C TYR A 166 12.01 5.82 2.74
N ILE A 167 11.71 6.30 1.54
CA ILE A 167 11.67 5.51 0.31
C ILE A 167 12.39 6.31 -0.78
N ASP A 168 13.15 5.61 -1.62
CA ASP A 168 13.85 6.20 -2.76
C ASP A 168 13.89 5.23 -3.95
N GLU A 169 14.07 5.79 -5.16
CA GLU A 169 14.26 5.07 -6.43
C GLU A 169 13.28 3.91 -6.66
N VAL A 170 12.00 4.16 -6.47
CA VAL A 170 10.95 3.15 -6.64
C VAL A 170 10.71 2.84 -8.12
N GLU A 171 10.70 1.55 -8.45
CA GLU A 171 10.48 1.05 -9.81
C GLU A 171 9.48 -0.12 -9.82
N ILE A 172 8.67 -0.17 -10.88
CA ILE A 172 7.87 -1.35 -11.25
C ILE A 172 8.47 -1.91 -12.54
N THR A 173 9.10 -3.08 -12.44
CA THR A 173 9.62 -3.78 -13.61
C THR A 173 8.44 -4.47 -14.32
N LEU A 174 8.44 -4.41 -15.65
CA LEU A 174 7.42 -5.04 -16.49
C LEU A 174 7.93 -6.38 -17.02
N ASP A 175 7.01 -7.29 -17.34
CA ASP A 175 7.37 -8.50 -18.07
C ASP A 175 7.67 -8.17 -19.54
N SER A 176 8.84 -8.60 -20.02
CA SER A 176 9.37 -8.28 -21.35
C SER A 176 8.63 -8.97 -22.50
N GLU A 177 7.79 -9.97 -22.22
CA GLU A 177 7.09 -10.73 -23.26
C GLU A 177 5.76 -10.09 -23.71
N THR A 178 5.20 -9.14 -22.97
CA THR A 178 4.01 -8.40 -23.39
C THR A 178 4.37 -7.14 -24.17
N ASN A 179 4.69 -7.32 -25.46
CA ASN A 179 4.90 -6.24 -26.45
C ASN A 179 3.61 -5.47 -26.79
N TYR A 180 2.85 -5.01 -25.80
CA TYR A 180 1.76 -4.06 -26.01
C TYR A 180 2.21 -2.67 -25.57
N ASN A 181 2.42 -1.77 -26.54
CA ASN A 181 2.71 -0.37 -26.29
C ASN A 181 1.42 0.45 -26.52
N PRO A 182 0.70 0.86 -25.46
CA PRO A 182 -0.55 1.62 -25.58
C PRO A 182 -0.35 3.06 -26.11
N ILE A 183 0.89 3.51 -26.32
CA ILE A 183 1.18 4.89 -26.76
C ILE A 183 1.20 5.01 -28.31
N THR A 184 1.17 3.90 -29.06
CA THR A 184 1.37 3.92 -30.52
C THR A 184 0.14 3.60 -31.38
N ASP A 185 -1.05 3.39 -30.79
CA ASP A 185 -2.31 3.16 -31.53
C ASP A 185 -3.33 4.29 -31.32
#